data_AF-A0A936YNJ7-F1
#
_entry.id   AF-A0A936YNJ7-F1
#
_cell.length_a   1.000
_cell.length_b   1.000
_cell.length_c   1.000
_cell.angle_alpha   90.00
_cell.angle_beta   90.00
_cell.angle_gamma   90.00
#
_symmetry.space_group_name_H-M   'P 1'
#
loop_
_entity.id
_entity.type
_entity.pdbx_description
1 polymer ?
#
loop_
_entity_poly.entity_id
_entity_poly.type
_entity_poly.pdbx_seq_one_letter_code
_entity_poly.pdbx_strand_id
1 'polypeptide(L)'
;MLKPFALLAASTLAAVIGTSCPTQAGEVECHANKEYHVAVQSYDEDAGSRLAVTALKGKKKSARCTFDASKADLLIGEQGDPLWFDKLAGKFLILRRSTGPQGDLVVYDLESRKPVLDVPADDYELSGNRLSFWQRERQATAKDCPTFAENQANGLGSVISVRKTLDTKTLKVAATTEQRCDATQ
;
A
#
# COMPACT_ATOMS: atom_id res chain seq x y z
N MET A 1 -30.21 -58.30 -59.52
CA MET A 1 -31.05 -57.08 -59.53
C MET A 1 -31.29 -56.66 -58.08
N LEU A 2 -31.14 -55.36 -57.83
CA LEU A 2 -31.46 -54.59 -56.60
C LEU A 2 -30.55 -54.71 -55.34
N LYS A 3 -29.70 -53.69 -55.17
CA LYS A 3 -29.50 -52.89 -53.90
C LYS A 3 -30.82 -52.18 -53.54
N PRO A 4 -31.10 -51.60 -52.34
CA PRO A 4 -30.24 -50.88 -51.36
C PRO A 4 -30.64 -51.18 -49.86
N PHE A 5 -30.09 -50.65 -48.75
CA PHE A 5 -30.13 -49.31 -48.11
C PHE A 5 -29.30 -49.45 -46.79
N ALA A 6 -28.20 -48.73 -46.57
CA ALA A 6 -28.10 -47.50 -45.76
C ALA A 6 -28.63 -47.58 -44.30
N LEU A 7 -27.72 -47.46 -43.32
CA LEU A 7 -27.92 -46.64 -42.11
C LEU A 7 -26.58 -46.32 -41.45
N LEU A 8 -26.19 -45.04 -41.56
CA LEU A 8 -25.16 -44.40 -40.76
C LEU A 8 -25.69 -44.21 -39.33
N ALA A 9 -24.85 -44.47 -38.33
CA ALA A 9 -25.00 -43.91 -36.99
C ALA A 9 -23.67 -43.23 -36.61
N ALA A 10 -23.66 -41.90 -36.75
CA ALA A 10 -22.54 -41.05 -36.37
C ALA A 10 -22.45 -40.97 -34.84
N SER A 11 -21.30 -41.37 -34.28
CA SER A 11 -20.96 -41.14 -32.88
C SER A 11 -20.50 -39.70 -32.69
N THR A 12 -21.27 -38.93 -31.94
CA THR A 12 -20.98 -37.55 -31.53
C THR A 12 -19.89 -37.53 -30.44
N LEU A 13 -18.69 -37.10 -30.81
CA LEU A 13 -17.63 -36.73 -29.87
C LEU A 13 -17.99 -35.39 -29.21
N ALA A 14 -18.34 -35.40 -27.93
CA ALA A 14 -18.52 -34.19 -27.14
C ALA A 14 -17.14 -33.62 -26.76
N ALA A 15 -16.69 -32.59 -27.46
CA ALA A 15 -15.49 -31.84 -27.13
C ALA A 15 -15.75 -30.97 -25.89
N VAL A 16 -15.19 -31.36 -24.74
CA VAL A 16 -15.15 -30.53 -23.54
C VAL A 16 -14.10 -29.43 -23.79
N ILE A 17 -14.56 -28.26 -24.22
CA ILE A 17 -13.74 -27.06 -24.34
C ILE A 17 -13.44 -26.61 -22.91
N GLY A 18 -12.26 -26.99 -22.41
CA GLY A 18 -11.70 -26.45 -21.18
C GLY A 18 -11.39 -24.97 -21.37
N THR A 19 -12.31 -24.11 -20.95
CA THR A 19 -12.06 -22.68 -20.75
C THR A 19 -11.04 -22.54 -19.63
N SER A 20 -9.76 -22.46 -20.02
CA SER A 20 -8.69 -21.96 -19.16
C SER A 20 -9.03 -20.52 -18.79
N CYS A 21 -9.62 -20.35 -17.61
CA CYS A 21 -9.84 -19.04 -17.01
C CYS A 21 -8.44 -18.41 -16.84
N PRO A 22 -8.15 -17.26 -17.46
CA PRO A 22 -6.92 -16.56 -17.14
C PRO A 22 -7.01 -16.17 -15.66
N THR A 23 -6.19 -16.83 -14.83
CA THR A 23 -5.89 -16.35 -13.50
C THR A 23 -5.27 -14.96 -13.69
N GLN A 24 -6.08 -13.91 -13.55
CA GLN A 24 -5.58 -12.56 -13.47
C GLN A 24 -4.81 -12.48 -12.15
N ALA A 25 -3.51 -12.74 -12.23
CA ALA A 25 -2.63 -12.37 -11.14
C ALA A 25 -2.74 -10.86 -10.99
N GLY A 26 -3.14 -10.39 -9.80
CA GLY A 26 -3.26 -8.97 -9.48
C GLY A 26 -2.06 -8.16 -9.99
N GLU A 27 -2.33 -6.98 -10.54
CA GLU A 27 -1.35 -6.12 -11.17
C GLU A 27 -0.16 -5.89 -10.22
N VAL A 28 1.05 -6.21 -10.69
CA VAL A 28 2.28 -6.05 -9.91
C VAL A 28 2.97 -4.77 -10.36
N GLU A 29 3.15 -3.84 -9.42
CA GLU A 29 3.95 -2.64 -9.62
C GLU A 29 5.36 -2.85 -9.05
N CYS A 30 6.40 -2.32 -9.71
CA CYS A 30 7.76 -2.44 -9.21
C CYS A 30 8.44 -1.08 -9.09
N HIS A 31 9.00 -0.84 -7.91
CA HIS A 31 9.79 0.35 -7.60
C HIS A 31 11.21 -0.06 -7.26
N ALA A 32 12.19 0.73 -7.67
CA ALA A 32 13.57 0.45 -7.35
C ALA A 32 14.39 1.72 -7.24
N ASN A 33 15.40 1.67 -6.39
CA ASN A 33 16.49 2.63 -6.34
C ASN A 33 17.83 1.87 -6.43
N LYS A 34 18.94 2.48 -5.99
CA LYS A 34 20.28 1.85 -6.05
C LYS A 34 20.46 0.71 -5.04
N GLU A 35 19.67 0.69 -3.98
CA GLU A 35 19.84 -0.17 -2.81
C GLU A 35 18.75 -1.25 -2.72
N TYR A 36 17.53 -0.94 -3.13
CA TYR A 36 16.36 -1.81 -2.97
C TYR A 36 15.50 -1.88 -4.22
N HIS A 37 14.84 -3.03 -4.38
CA HIS A 37 13.75 -3.28 -5.30
C HIS A 37 12.53 -3.72 -4.50
N VAL A 38 11.36 -3.18 -4.82
CA VAL A 38 10.09 -3.46 -4.14
C VAL A 38 9.07 -3.83 -5.21
N ALA A 39 8.56 -5.06 -5.17
CA ALA A 39 7.41 -5.47 -5.96
C ALA A 39 6.16 -5.39 -5.08
N VAL A 40 5.18 -4.63 -5.53
CA VAL A 40 3.90 -4.38 -4.86
C VAL A 40 2.84 -5.19 -5.58
N GLN A 41 2.07 -5.97 -4.84
CA GLN A 41 0.94 -6.71 -5.39
C GLN A 41 -0.29 -6.42 -4.54
N SER A 42 -1.29 -5.82 -5.16
CA SER A 42 -2.60 -5.60 -4.56
C SER A 42 -3.26 -6.93 -4.19
N TYR A 43 -4.05 -6.92 -3.12
CA TYR A 43 -4.96 -8.03 -2.85
C TYR A 43 -6.15 -7.97 -3.81
N ASP A 44 -6.61 -9.13 -4.29
CA ASP A 44 -7.70 -9.19 -5.27
C ASP A 44 -9.07 -8.93 -4.63
N GLU A 45 -9.26 -9.37 -3.37
CA GLU A 45 -10.53 -9.30 -2.65
C GLU A 45 -10.46 -8.46 -1.35
N ASP A 46 -9.31 -7.86 -1.06
CA ASP A 46 -9.06 -7.08 0.16
C ASP A 46 -8.44 -5.72 -0.16
N ALA A 47 -8.60 -4.75 0.75
CA ALA A 47 -7.90 -3.48 0.65
C ALA A 47 -6.40 -3.66 0.94
N GLY A 48 -5.57 -2.89 0.23
CA GLY A 48 -4.13 -2.85 0.41
C GLY A 48 -3.36 -3.76 -0.53
N SER A 49 -2.11 -3.99 -0.16
CA SER A 49 -1.13 -4.69 -0.97
C SER A 49 -0.12 -5.39 -0.08
N ARG A 50 0.44 -6.48 -0.61
CA ARG A 50 1.68 -7.07 -0.11
C ARG A 50 2.88 -6.54 -0.89
N LEU A 51 4.01 -6.43 -0.21
CA LEU A 51 5.24 -5.88 -0.75
C LEU A 51 6.38 -6.86 -0.54
N ALA A 52 7.02 -7.24 -1.63
CA ALA A 52 8.22 -8.07 -1.66
C ALA A 52 9.44 -7.17 -1.86
N VAL A 53 10.25 -7.03 -0.81
CA VAL A 53 11.44 -6.20 -0.82
C VAL A 53 12.68 -7.07 -1.03
N THR A 54 13.53 -6.66 -1.96
CA THR A 54 14.82 -7.29 -2.23
C THR A 54 15.93 -6.25 -2.14
N ALA A 55 16.94 -6.51 -1.31
CA ALA A 55 18.15 -5.70 -1.24
C ALA A 55 19.02 -5.98 -2.47
N LEU A 56 19.30 -4.96 -3.26
CA LEU A 56 20.10 -5.08 -4.48
C LEU A 56 21.56 -5.30 -4.14
N LYS A 57 22.12 -4.67 -3.10
CA LYS A 57 23.54 -4.80 -2.71
C LYS A 57 24.50 -4.65 -3.91
N GLY A 58 24.22 -3.73 -4.83
CA GLY A 58 24.98 -3.53 -6.07
C GLY A 58 24.66 -4.52 -7.22
N LYS A 59 23.77 -5.49 -7.01
CA LYS A 59 23.22 -6.35 -8.05
C LYS A 59 22.24 -5.57 -8.93
N LYS A 60 22.07 -6.01 -10.18
CA LYS A 60 21.05 -5.45 -11.07
C LYS A 60 19.66 -5.81 -10.57
N LYS A 61 18.72 -4.86 -10.68
CA LYS A 61 17.29 -5.12 -10.46
C LYS A 61 16.81 -6.25 -11.37
N SER A 62 15.78 -6.98 -10.95
CA SER A 62 15.14 -7.98 -11.80
C SER A 62 14.72 -7.35 -13.13
N ALA A 63 15.00 -8.04 -14.24
CA ALA A 63 14.55 -7.61 -15.57
C ALA A 63 13.03 -7.77 -15.74
N ARG A 64 12.40 -8.59 -14.89
CA ARG A 64 10.95 -8.82 -14.90
C ARG A 64 10.36 -8.24 -13.62
N CYS A 65 9.31 -7.43 -13.77
CA CYS A 65 8.50 -7.00 -12.64
C CYS A 65 7.57 -8.14 -12.26
N THR A 66 7.94 -8.88 -11.22
CA THR A 66 7.18 -10.03 -10.72
C THR A 66 7.22 -10.04 -9.21
N PHE A 67 6.07 -10.29 -8.60
CA PHE A 67 5.98 -10.54 -7.16
C PHE A 67 6.43 -11.98 -6.86
N ASP A 68 7.49 -12.13 -6.07
CA ASP A 68 8.00 -13.43 -5.65
C ASP A 68 8.30 -13.41 -4.15
N ALA A 69 7.34 -13.89 -3.37
CA ALA A 69 7.45 -13.92 -1.92
C ALA A 69 8.59 -14.82 -1.42
N SER A 70 8.89 -15.90 -2.15
CA SER A 70 9.92 -16.87 -1.75
C SER A 70 11.34 -16.33 -1.90
N LYS A 71 11.53 -15.34 -2.77
CA LYS A 71 12.83 -14.71 -3.05
C LYS A 71 13.01 -13.34 -2.40
N ALA A 72 11.97 -12.83 -1.72
CA ALA A 72 12.03 -11.56 -1.02
C ALA A 72 12.95 -11.67 0.21
N ASP A 73 13.75 -10.64 0.46
CA ASP A 73 14.51 -10.51 1.70
C ASP A 73 13.61 -10.12 2.89
N LEU A 74 12.52 -9.42 2.58
CA LEU A 74 11.50 -8.97 3.52
C LEU A 74 10.13 -8.93 2.81
N LEU A 75 9.11 -9.46 3.47
CA LEU A 75 7.72 -9.32 3.10
C LEU A 75 7.04 -8.34 4.05
N ILE A 76 6.25 -7.43 3.50
CA ILE A 76 5.46 -6.45 4.25
C ILE A 76 4.01 -6.53 3.74
N GLY A 77 3.05 -6.44 4.66
CA GLY A 77 1.62 -6.59 4.35
C GLY A 77 1.18 -8.04 4.43
N GLU A 78 0.20 -8.28 5.31
CA GLU A 78 -0.54 -9.53 5.40
C GLU A 78 -1.96 -9.32 4.86
N GLN A 79 -2.66 -10.42 4.54
CA GLN A 79 -4.03 -10.31 4.03
C GLN A 79 -4.92 -9.58 5.04
N GLY A 80 -5.63 -8.55 4.56
CA GLY A 80 -6.44 -7.66 5.40
C GLY A 80 -5.67 -6.47 6.00
N ASP A 81 -4.34 -6.37 5.81
CA ASP A 81 -3.58 -5.16 6.14
C ASP A 81 -3.66 -4.16 4.99
N PRO A 82 -4.35 -3.01 5.17
CA PRO A 82 -4.67 -2.11 4.07
C PRO A 82 -3.50 -1.18 3.75
N LEU A 83 -2.31 -1.75 3.53
CA LEU A 83 -1.08 -1.04 3.20
C LEU A 83 -1.00 -0.75 1.70
N TRP A 84 -0.71 0.50 1.37
CA TRP A 84 -0.50 0.96 0.01
C TRP A 84 0.89 1.53 -0.13
N PHE A 85 1.55 1.25 -1.26
CA PHE A 85 2.83 1.87 -1.56
C PHE A 85 2.66 3.37 -1.79
N ASP A 86 3.55 4.18 -1.22
CA ASP A 86 3.59 5.62 -1.44
C ASP A 86 4.94 6.04 -2.03
N LYS A 87 6.05 5.69 -1.36
CA LYS A 87 7.39 6.09 -1.82
C LYS A 87 8.50 5.16 -1.35
N LEU A 88 9.52 5.01 -2.20
CA LEU A 88 10.80 4.38 -1.87
C LEU A 88 11.93 5.42 -1.89
N ALA A 89 12.49 5.77 -0.73
CA ALA A 89 13.52 6.80 -0.56
C ALA A 89 14.75 6.26 0.18
N GLY A 90 15.80 5.92 -0.58
CA GLY A 90 16.99 5.25 -0.03
C GLY A 90 16.60 3.93 0.63
N LYS A 91 16.91 3.79 1.92
CA LYS A 91 16.51 2.65 2.75
C LYS A 91 15.11 2.74 3.35
N PHE A 92 14.38 3.83 3.13
CA PHE A 92 13.04 4.01 3.69
C PHE A 92 11.96 3.64 2.69
N LEU A 93 11.04 2.80 3.14
CA LEU A 93 9.81 2.50 2.43
C LEU A 93 8.65 3.17 3.17
N ILE A 94 8.02 4.14 2.50
CA ILE A 94 6.91 4.92 3.02
C ILE A 94 5.63 4.31 2.43
N LEU A 95 4.70 3.99 3.31
CA LEU A 95 3.44 3.35 3.02
C LEU A 95 2.29 4.14 3.65
N ARG A 96 1.11 3.94 3.09
CA ARG A 96 -0.16 4.41 3.65
C ARG A 96 -0.96 3.22 4.16
N ARG A 97 -1.31 3.17 5.44
CA ARG A 97 -2.31 2.20 5.91
C ARG A 97 -3.70 2.85 5.89
N SER A 98 -4.59 2.41 5.00
CA SER A 98 -5.94 3.00 4.92
C SER A 98 -6.95 2.12 4.19
N THR A 99 -8.17 2.03 4.73
CA THR A 99 -9.37 1.56 4.02
C THR A 99 -10.32 2.70 3.63
N GLY A 100 -9.92 3.96 3.86
CA GLY A 100 -10.80 5.11 3.74
C GLY A 100 -10.07 6.42 3.41
N PRO A 101 -10.74 7.56 3.59
CA PRO A 101 -10.18 8.87 3.25
C PRO A 101 -9.07 9.31 4.21
N GLN A 102 -9.14 8.90 5.49
CA GLN A 102 -8.05 9.05 6.44
C GLN A 102 -7.27 7.74 6.57
N GLY A 103 -5.96 7.83 6.80
CA GLY A 103 -5.10 6.70 7.02
C GLY A 103 -3.88 7.02 7.88
N ASP A 104 -3.05 6.01 8.08
CA ASP A 104 -1.83 6.11 8.86
C ASP A 104 -0.61 6.19 7.94
N LEU A 105 0.33 7.05 8.33
CA LEU A 105 1.65 7.09 7.74
C LEU A 105 2.50 6.00 8.37
N VAL A 106 2.98 5.07 7.55
CA VAL A 106 3.84 3.98 7.97
C VAL A 106 5.19 4.14 7.28
N VAL A 107 6.29 4.12 8.04
CA VAL A 107 7.65 4.21 7.51
C VAL A 107 8.44 3.02 7.99
N TYR A 108 8.93 2.22 7.05
CA TYR A 108 9.85 1.12 7.30
C TYR A 108 11.29 1.57 7.05
N ASP A 109 12.20 1.20 7.95
CA ASP A 109 13.63 1.15 7.66
C ASP A 109 13.97 -0.25 7.13
N LEU A 110 14.24 -0.34 5.83
CA LEU A 110 14.51 -1.61 5.14
C LEU A 110 15.83 -2.25 5.56
N GLU A 111 16.76 -1.47 6.11
CA GLU A 111 18.02 -1.98 6.61
C GLU A 111 17.81 -2.77 7.93
N SER A 112 17.10 -2.17 8.88
CA SER A 112 16.73 -2.83 10.13
C SER A 112 15.51 -3.76 10.02
N ARG A 113 14.81 -3.72 8.87
CA ARG A 113 13.61 -4.51 8.54
C ARG A 113 12.45 -4.29 9.50
N LYS A 114 12.30 -3.07 10.02
CA LYS A 114 11.29 -2.74 11.02
C LYS A 114 10.57 -1.44 10.68
N PRO A 115 9.29 -1.30 11.09
CA PRO A 115 8.64 -0.02 11.09
C PRO A 115 9.35 0.89 12.11
N VAL A 116 9.66 2.11 11.68
CA VAL A 116 10.23 3.19 12.51
C VAL A 116 9.20 4.29 12.79
N LEU A 117 8.09 4.29 12.04
CA LEU A 117 6.94 5.16 12.25
C LEU A 117 5.67 4.42 11.83
N ASP A 118 4.62 4.53 12.63
CA ASP A 118 3.28 4.04 12.33
C ASP A 118 2.31 4.91 13.14
N VAL A 119 1.76 5.95 12.51
CA VAL A 119 1.00 7.01 13.18
C VAL A 119 -0.14 7.54 12.31
N PRO A 120 -1.25 8.01 12.91
CA PRO A 120 -2.36 8.58 12.17
C PRO A 120 -1.97 9.93 11.56
N ALA A 121 -1.71 9.95 10.24
CA ALA A 121 -1.28 11.15 9.53
C ALA A 121 -1.68 11.13 8.04
N ASP A 122 -2.49 12.13 7.67
CA ASP A 122 -2.88 12.63 6.33
C ASP A 122 -1.73 12.76 5.34
N ASP A 123 -0.79 13.59 5.76
CA ASP A 123 0.14 14.23 4.85
C ASP A 123 1.54 14.10 5.40
N TYR A 124 2.49 13.97 4.48
CA TYR A 124 3.89 14.09 4.80
C TYR A 124 4.66 14.80 3.69
N GLU A 125 5.80 15.36 4.08
CA GLU A 125 6.76 15.96 3.19
C GLU A 125 8.15 15.41 3.54
N LEU A 126 8.83 14.82 2.55
CA LEU A 126 10.20 14.37 2.69
C LEU A 126 11.15 15.38 2.04
N SER A 127 11.99 16.01 2.85
CA SER A 127 13.02 16.94 2.39
C SER A 127 14.38 16.59 3.00
N GLY A 128 15.28 16.08 2.17
CA GLY A 128 16.59 15.58 2.62
C GLY A 128 16.45 14.46 3.64
N ASN A 129 16.98 14.70 4.86
CA ASN A 129 16.93 13.72 5.96
C ASN A 129 15.76 13.96 6.93
N ARG A 130 14.75 14.72 6.52
CA ARG A 130 13.64 15.11 7.39
C ARG A 130 12.32 14.76 6.71
N LEU A 131 11.55 13.90 7.36
CA LEU A 131 10.17 13.64 7.00
C LEU A 131 9.28 14.42 7.96
N SER A 132 8.59 15.44 7.47
CA SER A 132 7.63 16.23 8.24
C SER A 132 6.23 15.68 8.00
N PHE A 133 5.39 15.59 9.02
CA PHE A 133 4.03 15.06 8.92
C PHE A 133 3.10 15.70 9.93
N TRP A 134 1.80 15.70 9.64
CA TRP A 134 0.76 16.17 10.56
C TRP A 134 0.10 14.96 11.22
N GLN A 135 0.42 14.73 12.49
CA GLN A 135 -0.16 13.62 13.23
C GLN A 135 -1.45 14.07 13.93
N ARG A 136 -2.54 13.35 13.70
CA ARG A 136 -3.79 13.51 14.46
C ARG A 136 -3.56 13.00 15.88
N GLU A 137 -3.77 13.85 16.90
CA GLU A 137 -3.49 13.45 18.30
C GLU A 137 -4.75 13.31 19.14
N ARG A 138 -5.72 14.21 18.98
CA ARG A 138 -6.91 14.24 19.82
C ARG A 138 -8.10 14.83 19.10
N GLN A 139 -9.30 14.51 19.58
CA GLN A 139 -10.51 15.20 19.16
C GLN A 139 -10.41 16.69 19.48
N ALA A 140 -10.92 17.50 18.56
CA ALA A 140 -11.06 18.93 18.74
C ALA A 140 -12.42 19.26 19.36
N THR A 141 -12.56 20.50 19.81
CA THR A 141 -13.77 21.07 20.40
C THR A 141 -14.06 22.43 19.76
N ALA A 142 -15.23 22.98 19.99
CA ALA A 142 -15.56 24.35 19.58
C ALA A 142 -14.60 25.42 20.17
N LYS A 143 -13.88 25.09 21.25
CA LYS A 143 -12.93 26.01 21.90
C LYS A 143 -11.61 26.15 21.15
N ASP A 144 -11.14 25.07 20.51
CA ASP A 144 -9.80 24.97 19.94
C ASP A 144 -9.79 24.63 18.45
N CYS A 145 -10.96 24.47 17.83
CA CYS A 145 -11.12 24.34 16.40
C CYS A 145 -12.14 25.35 15.86
N PRO A 146 -11.70 26.39 15.12
CA PRO A 146 -12.58 27.38 14.52
C PRO A 146 -13.61 26.79 13.54
N THR A 147 -13.25 25.70 12.85
CA THR A 147 -14.11 25.02 11.87
C THR A 147 -14.99 23.94 12.49
N PHE A 148 -15.01 23.79 13.83
CA PHE A 148 -15.74 22.71 14.50
C PHE A 148 -17.23 22.69 14.15
N ALA A 149 -17.89 23.86 14.19
CA ALA A 149 -19.32 23.96 13.92
C ALA A 149 -19.65 23.66 12.44
N GLU A 150 -18.80 24.11 11.52
CA GLU A 150 -18.94 23.84 10.08
C GLU A 150 -18.75 22.35 9.80
N ASN A 151 -17.70 21.74 10.35
CA ASN A 151 -17.45 20.30 10.20
C ASN A 151 -18.64 19.49 10.72
N GLN A 152 -19.15 19.82 11.91
CA GLN A 152 -20.32 19.13 12.47
C GLN A 152 -21.57 19.29 11.61
N ALA A 153 -21.83 20.49 11.07
CA ALA A 153 -22.96 20.73 10.17
C ALA A 153 -22.88 19.91 8.88
N ASN A 154 -21.67 19.58 8.44
CA ASN A 154 -21.40 18.72 7.28
C ASN A 154 -21.28 17.22 7.63
N GLY A 155 -21.57 16.83 8.88
CA GLY A 155 -21.50 15.44 9.33
C GLY A 155 -20.07 14.91 9.55
N LEU A 156 -19.09 15.80 9.69
CA LEU A 156 -17.68 15.47 9.91
C LEU A 156 -17.30 15.61 11.39
N GLY A 157 -16.33 14.81 11.82
CA GLY A 157 -15.59 15.02 13.06
C GLY A 157 -14.53 16.12 12.92
N SER A 158 -13.90 16.48 14.04
CA SER A 158 -12.78 17.44 14.05
C SER A 158 -11.69 16.95 14.99
N VAL A 159 -10.43 17.02 14.56
CA VAL A 159 -9.26 16.62 15.34
C VAL A 159 -8.23 17.74 15.37
N ILE A 160 -7.42 17.77 16.43
CA ILE A 160 -6.22 18.57 16.48
C ILE A 160 -5.05 17.72 16.01
N SER A 161 -4.41 18.20 14.95
CA SER A 161 -3.19 17.62 14.41
C SER A 161 -1.99 18.47 14.82
N VAL A 162 -0.90 17.79 15.17
CA VAL A 162 0.37 18.41 15.55
C VAL A 162 1.40 18.11 14.48
N ARG A 163 2.15 19.13 14.06
CA ARG A 163 3.25 18.91 13.13
C ARG A 163 4.41 18.22 13.84
N LYS A 164 4.92 17.16 13.25
CA LYS A 164 6.07 16.41 13.74
C LYS A 164 7.08 16.22 12.63
N THR A 165 8.29 15.87 13.04
CA THR A 165 9.38 15.55 12.13
C THR A 165 10.05 14.26 12.57
N LEU A 166 10.32 13.38 11.62
CA LEU A 166 11.20 12.23 11.75
C LEU A 166 12.54 12.58 11.10
N ASP A 167 13.62 12.54 11.87
CA ASP A 167 14.97 12.60 11.35
C ASP A 167 15.38 11.21 10.85
N THR A 168 15.62 11.06 9.55
CA THR A 168 15.86 9.76 8.92
C THR A 168 17.26 9.22 9.15
N LYS A 169 18.16 9.98 9.78
CA LYS A 169 19.50 9.50 10.19
C LYS A 169 19.46 8.91 11.60
N THR A 170 18.77 9.58 12.51
CA THR A 170 18.71 9.22 13.93
C THR A 170 17.47 8.43 14.31
N LEU A 171 16.48 8.37 13.41
CA LEU A 171 15.16 7.75 13.61
C LEU A 171 14.37 8.35 14.77
N LYS A 172 14.69 9.60 15.16
CA LYS A 172 14.01 10.29 16.25
C LYS A 172 12.85 11.12 15.72
N VAL A 173 11.72 11.01 16.40
CA VAL A 173 10.54 11.86 16.17
C VAL A 173 10.57 13.01 17.15
N ALA A 174 10.35 14.22 16.65
CA ALA A 174 10.18 15.44 17.45
C ALA A 174 8.90 16.17 17.04
N ALA A 175 8.12 16.62 18.02
CA ALA A 175 6.99 17.49 17.80
C ALA A 175 7.44 18.95 17.66
N THR A 176 6.76 19.70 16.80
CA THR A 176 6.87 21.16 16.77
C THR A 176 5.76 21.78 17.63
N THR A 177 5.75 23.11 17.75
CA THR A 177 4.67 23.84 18.42
C THR A 177 3.47 24.12 17.51
N GLU A 178 3.53 23.72 16.23
CA GLU A 178 2.49 23.99 15.25
C GLU A 178 1.33 22.99 15.40
N GLN A 179 0.11 23.52 15.42
CA GLN A 179 -1.13 22.74 15.48
C GLN A 179 -2.10 23.24 14.42
N ARG A 180 -2.94 22.34 13.90
CA ARG A 180 -4.06 22.68 13.02
C ARG A 180 -5.29 21.87 13.38
N CYS A 181 -6.47 22.39 13.07
CA CYS A 181 -7.70 21.61 13.12
C CYS A 181 -7.94 20.95 11.76
N ASP A 182 -8.11 19.63 11.76
CA ASP A 182 -8.43 18.84 10.57
C ASP A 182 -9.83 18.22 10.71
N ALA A 183 -10.58 18.21 9.61
CA ALA A 183 -11.85 17.48 9.54
C ALA A 183 -11.60 15.98 9.37
N THR A 184 -12.41 15.15 10.01
CA THR A 184 -12.36 13.68 9.87
C THR A 184 -13.72 13.11 9.49
N GLN A 185 -13.71 11.97 8.80
CA GLN A 185 -14.87 11.13 8.56
C GLN A 185 -14.88 9.97 9.55
#